data_AF-A0AAW1VLD7-F1
#
_entry.id   AF-A0AAW1VLD7-F1
#
_cell.length_a   1.000
_cell.length_b   1.000
_cell.length_c   1.000
_cell.angle_alpha   90.00
_cell.angle_beta   90.00
_cell.angle_gamma   90.00
#
_symmetry.space_group_name_H-M   'P 1'
#
loop_
_entity.id
_entity.type
_entity.pdbx_description
1 polymer ?
#
loop_
_entity_poly.entity_id
_entity_poly.type
_entity_poly.pdbx_seq_one_letter_code
_entity_poly.pdbx_strand_id
1 'polypeptide(L)'
;MLTEQEAQKMAGMDGVVSVFPSKQNKIKTTKSWNFLGFPERVERIKLERDIIIGVFDSGIWPESHSFSDVGFGPPPKNGLANV
;
A
#
# COMPACT_ATOMS: atom_id res chain seq x y z
N MET A 1 -18.70 -15.28 -0.90
CA MET A 1 -19.25 -14.88 -2.22
C MET A 1 -20.75 -14.75 -2.05
N LEU A 2 -21.35 -13.67 -2.54
CA LEU A 2 -22.80 -13.49 -2.51
C LEU A 2 -23.41 -14.17 -3.73
N THR A 3 -24.62 -14.71 -3.58
CA THR A 3 -25.50 -15.03 -4.71
C THR A 3 -25.98 -13.75 -5.38
N GLU A 4 -26.46 -13.87 -6.62
CA GLU A 4 -27.05 -12.75 -7.35
C GLU A 4 -28.26 -12.16 -6.61
N GLN A 5 -29.09 -13.03 -6.01
CA GLN A 5 -30.26 -12.61 -5.24
C GLN A 5 -29.87 -11.83 -3.97
N GLU A 6 -28.82 -12.26 -3.26
CA GLU A 6 -28.30 -11.55 -2.10
C GLU A 6 -27.67 -10.21 -2.47
N ALA A 7 -26.94 -10.14 -3.58
CA ALA A 7 -26.36 -8.90 -4.09
C ALA A 7 -27.45 -7.88 -4.48
N GLN A 8 -28.53 -8.33 -5.14
CA GLN A 8 -29.67 -7.49 -5.48
C GLN A 8 -30.44 -7.01 -4.25
N LYS A 9 -30.66 -7.89 -3.28
CA LYS A 9 -31.28 -7.51 -2.01
C LYS A 9 -30.47 -6.44 -1.28
N MET A 10 -29.14 -6.58 -1.28
CA MET A 10 -28.22 -5.61 -0.68
C MET A 10 -28.22 -4.27 -1.40
N ALA A 11 -28.29 -4.26 -2.73
CA ALA A 11 -28.36 -3.03 -3.52
C ALA A 11 -29.60 -2.18 -3.23
N GLY A 12 -30.69 -2.78 -2.72
CA GLY A 12 -31.91 -2.08 -2.34
C GLY A 12 -31.99 -1.66 -0.86
N MET A 13 -30.95 -1.92 -0.05
CA MET A 13 -30.95 -1.54 1.36
C MET A 13 -30.73 -0.04 1.53
N ASP A 14 -31.46 0.56 2.47
CA ASP A 14 -31.22 1.96 2.84
C ASP A 14 -29.77 2.16 3.31
N GLY A 15 -29.13 3.21 2.84
CA GLY A 15 -27.70 3.48 3.03
C GLY A 15 -26.73 2.79 2.05
N VAL A 16 -27.20 1.88 1.18
CA VAL A 16 -26.36 1.29 0.11
C VAL A 16 -26.47 2.13 -1.17
N VAL A 17 -25.35 2.74 -1.58
CA VAL A 17 -25.31 3.59 -2.78
C VAL A 17 -25.13 2.77 -4.06
N SER A 18 -24.30 1.73 -4.04
CA SER A 18 -24.03 0.89 -5.21
C SER A 18 -23.41 -0.45 -4.84
N VAL A 19 -23.66 -1.48 -5.65
CA VAL A 19 -23.04 -2.81 -5.55
C VAL A 19 -22.39 -3.16 -6.90
N PHE A 20 -21.17 -3.67 -6.87
CA PHE A 20 -20.45 -4.12 -8.07
C PHE A 20 -19.66 -5.42 -7.79
N PRO A 21 -19.48 -6.28 -8.80
CA PRO A 21 -18.67 -7.49 -8.64
C PRO A 21 -17.23 -7.16 -8.23
N SER A 22 -16.71 -7.90 -7.25
CA SER A 22 -15.30 -7.83 -6.89
C SER A 22 -14.43 -8.29 -8.08
N LYS A 23 -13.36 -7.53 -8.36
CA LYS A 23 -12.41 -7.82 -9.45
C LYS A 23 -11.06 -8.15 -8.87
N GLN A 24 -10.48 -9.26 -9.30
CA GLN A 24 -9.10 -9.60 -8.97
C GLN A 24 -8.14 -8.94 -9.98
N ASN A 25 -7.10 -8.27 -9.48
CA ASN A 25 -6.03 -7.73 -10.32
C ASN A 25 -4.88 -8.73 -10.43
N LYS A 26 -4.24 -8.80 -11.60
CA LYS A 26 -3.01 -9.58 -11.80
C LYS A 26 -1.80 -8.72 -11.45
N ILE A 27 -0.78 -9.33 -10.86
CA ILE A 27 0.52 -8.69 -10.59
C ILE A 27 1.16 -8.31 -11.93
N LYS A 28 1.59 -7.05 -12.05
CA LYS A 28 2.19 -6.50 -13.29
C LYS A 28 3.69 -6.26 -13.20
N THR A 29 4.27 -6.39 -12.01
CA THR A 29 5.67 -6.05 -11.73
C THR A 29 6.48 -7.33 -11.55
N THR A 30 7.55 -7.50 -12.33
CA THR A 30 8.42 -8.69 -12.23
C THR A 30 9.76 -8.36 -11.57
N LYS A 31 10.44 -7.24 -11.89
CA LYS A 31 11.64 -6.70 -11.21
C LYS A 31 11.86 -5.22 -11.58
N SER A 32 11.81 -4.28 -10.63
CA SER A 32 11.86 -2.83 -10.93
C SER A 32 13.23 -2.16 -10.76
N TRP A 33 14.06 -2.60 -9.80
CA TRP A 33 15.25 -1.84 -9.39
C TRP A 33 16.36 -1.77 -10.46
N ASN A 34 16.69 -2.89 -11.10
CA ASN A 34 17.72 -2.92 -12.16
C ASN A 34 17.27 -2.21 -13.45
N PHE A 35 15.95 -1.97 -13.61
CA PHE A 35 15.40 -1.32 -14.80
C PHE A 35 15.53 0.21 -14.75
N LEU A 36 15.55 0.81 -13.56
CA LEU A 36 15.48 2.27 -13.37
C LEU A 36 16.86 2.96 -13.35
N GLY A 37 17.96 2.20 -13.31
CA GLY A 37 19.31 2.75 -13.40
C GLY A 37 19.72 3.65 -12.22
N PHE A 38 19.10 3.47 -11.05
CA PHE A 38 19.43 4.29 -9.88
C PHE A 38 20.86 4.00 -9.37
N PRO A 39 21.59 5.04 -8.93
CA PRO A 39 22.91 4.84 -8.33
C PRO A 39 22.78 4.10 -6.99
N GLU A 40 23.74 3.24 -6.68
CA GLU A 40 23.77 2.47 -5.42
C GLU A 40 23.88 3.35 -4.16
N ARG A 41 24.38 4.58 -4.32
CA ARG A 41 24.53 5.57 -3.25
C ARG A 41 23.92 6.90 -3.68
N VAL A 42 23.06 7.45 -2.84
CA VAL A 42 22.39 8.74 -3.03
C VAL A 42 22.64 9.59 -1.78
N GLU A 43 23.06 10.85 -1.97
CA GLU A 43 23.09 11.82 -0.88
C GLU A 43 21.67 12.19 -0.48
N ARG A 44 21.31 11.91 0.78
CA ARG A 44 19.97 12.12 1.31
C ARG A 44 19.78 13.59 1.70
N ILE A 45 18.67 14.19 1.29
CA ILE A 45 18.33 15.59 1.63
C ILE A 45 17.21 15.65 2.67
N LYS A 46 17.12 16.75 3.43
CA LYS A 46 16.12 16.90 4.51
C LYS A 46 14.66 16.78 4.03
N LEU A 47 14.39 17.01 2.74
CA LEU A 47 13.05 16.91 2.15
C LEU A 47 12.50 15.47 2.14
N GLU A 48 13.34 14.44 2.30
CA GLU A 48 12.94 13.03 2.22
C GLU A 48 12.44 12.47 3.55
N ARG A 49 11.80 13.31 4.38
CA ARG A 49 11.28 12.98 5.72
C ARG A 49 9.83 13.44 5.83
N ASP A 50 9.12 12.92 6.82
CA ASP A 50 7.73 13.30 7.10
C ASP A 50 6.73 12.98 5.95
N ILE A 51 7.01 11.90 5.20
CA ILE A 51 6.18 11.42 4.08
C ILE A 51 5.63 10.02 4.42
N ILE A 52 4.34 9.80 4.17
CA ILE A 52 3.71 8.48 4.25
C ILE A 52 3.52 7.95 2.82
N ILE A 53 4.08 6.78 2.54
CA ILE A 53 3.96 6.09 1.24
C ILE A 53 3.10 4.84 1.45
N GLY A 54 1.90 4.80 0.86
CA GLY A 54 1.05 3.61 0.85
C GLY A 54 1.44 2.66 -0.29
N VAL A 55 1.74 1.40 0.04
CA VAL A 55 2.12 0.36 -0.93
C VAL A 55 1.00 -0.69 -0.99
N PHE A 56 0.37 -0.82 -2.16
CA PHE A 56 -0.65 -1.84 -2.43
C PHE A 56 -0.06 -2.92 -3.34
N ASP A 57 0.55 -3.93 -2.72
CA ASP A 57 1.19 -5.06 -3.40
C ASP A 57 0.98 -6.35 -2.59
N SER A 58 1.76 -7.38 -2.85
CA SER A 58 1.80 -8.68 -2.19
C SER A 58 2.38 -8.65 -0.76
N GLY A 59 2.87 -7.50 -0.31
CA GLY A 59 3.41 -7.28 1.03
C GLY A 59 4.87 -6.84 1.03
N ILE A 60 5.44 -6.74 2.23
CA ILE A 60 6.87 -6.46 2.46
C ILE A 60 7.41 -7.47 3.48
N TRP A 61 8.73 -7.58 3.56
CA TRP A 61 9.44 -8.36 4.58
C TRP A 61 10.01 -7.39 5.64
N PRO A 62 9.24 -7.03 6.69
CA PRO A 62 9.64 -5.97 7.64
C PRO A 62 10.89 -6.34 8.46
N GLU A 63 11.25 -7.63 8.51
CA GLU A 63 12.42 -8.16 9.20
C GLU A 63 13.70 -8.00 8.38
N SER A 64 13.58 -7.65 7.09
CA SER A 64 14.74 -7.40 6.23
C SER A 64 15.55 -6.21 6.74
N HIS A 65 16.88 -6.33 6.71
CA HIS A 65 17.80 -5.28 7.17
C HIS A 65 17.57 -3.93 6.48
N SER A 66 17.08 -3.92 5.23
CA SER A 66 16.74 -2.72 4.48
C SER A 66 15.62 -1.88 5.10
N PHE A 67 14.84 -2.44 6.04
CA PHE A 67 13.78 -1.74 6.78
C PHE A 67 14.18 -1.40 8.22
N SER A 68 15.47 -1.49 8.57
CA SER A 68 15.93 -1.06 9.90
C SER A 68 15.71 0.44 10.12
N ASP A 69 15.12 0.78 11.26
CA ASP A 69 14.87 2.15 11.72
C ASP A 69 16.05 2.75 12.51
N VAL A 70 17.19 2.04 12.60
CA VAL A 70 18.39 2.53 13.28
C VAL A 70 18.88 3.82 12.62
N GLY A 71 18.94 4.89 13.40
CA GLY A 71 19.36 6.22 12.94
C GLY A 71 18.22 7.10 12.38
N PHE A 72 16.99 6.60 12.35
CA PHE A 72 15.80 7.39 12.00
C PHE A 72 15.22 8.12 13.23
N GLY A 73 14.56 9.25 12.96
CA GLY A 73 13.77 9.98 13.98
C GLY A 73 12.42 9.30 14.24
N PRO A 74 11.62 9.84 15.17
CA PRO A 74 10.28 9.30 15.42
C PRO A 74 9.42 9.34 14.15
N PRO A 75 8.44 8.42 13.99
CA PRO A 75 7.49 8.46 12.90
C PRO A 75 6.76 9.82 12.81
N PRO A 76 6.30 10.22 11.62
CA PRO A 76 5.57 11.47 11.43
C PRO A 76 4.30 11.48 12.29
N LYS A 77 4.04 12.58 13.01
CA LYS A 77 2.93 12.68 13.98
C LYS A 77 1.53 12.67 13.34
N ASN A 78 1.46 12.80 12.01
CA ASN A 78 0.23 13.04 11.27
C ASN A 78 -0.07 11.83 10.38
N GLY A 79 -0.42 10.72 11.01
CA GLY A 79 -0.83 9.49 10.38
C GLY A 79 -1.07 8.47 11.47
N LEU A 80 -2.25 7.88 11.50
CA LEU A 80 -2.60 6.81 12.43
C LEU A 80 -1.62 5.64 12.22
N ALA A 81 -0.51 5.63 12.94
CA ALA A 81 0.41 4.51 13.01
C ALA A 81 -0.13 3.50 14.02
N ASN A 82 -1.21 2.83 13.63
CA ASN A 82 -1.63 1.55 14.22
C ASN A 82 -1.78 0.58 13.05
N VAL A 83 -0.67 -0.06 12.69
CA VAL A 83 -0.64 -1.33 11.96
C VAL A 83 -0.08 -2.37 12.90
#